data_AF-A0AAJ2NSB7-F1
#
_entry.id   AF-A0AAJ2NSB7-F1
#
_cell.length_a   1.000
_cell.length_b   1.000
_cell.length_c   1.000
_cell.angle_alpha   90.00
_cell.angle_beta   90.00
_cell.angle_gamma   90.00
#
_symmetry.space_group_name_H-M   'P 1'
#
loop_
_entity.id
_entity.type
_entity.pdbx_description
1 polymer ?
#
loop_
_entity_poly.entity_id
_entity_poly.type
_entity_poly.pdbx_seq_one_letter_code
_entity_poly.pdbx_strand_id
1 'polypeptide(L)'
;VVTCMAEITAVGIYMEYWFPAIPRWIWALAALVMMTAVNVITVKAYGELEFWFALIKIVTIVAMILVGAGMIIFGLGNGGIATGISNLWNHGGFFPNGIKGVLLSLQMVMFAYLGIEMIG
;
A
#
# COMPACT_ATOMS: atom_id res chain seq x y z
N VAL A 1 6.57 -15.35 10.79
CA VAL A 1 6.74 -14.54 12.03
C VAL A 1 7.12 -13.10 11.73
N VAL A 2 8.17 -12.84 10.92
CA VAL A 2 8.59 -11.47 10.57
C VAL A 2 7.49 -10.69 9.83
N THR A 3 6.78 -11.34 8.89
CA THR A 3 5.68 -10.74 8.12
C THR A 3 4.52 -10.29 9.02
N CYS A 4 4.08 -11.13 9.95
CA CYS A 4 3.00 -10.76 10.89
C CYS A 4 3.37 -9.58 11.78
N MET A 5 4.63 -9.51 12.25
CA MET A 5 5.11 -8.37 13.05
C MET A 5 5.15 -7.08 12.22
N ALA A 6 5.57 -7.17 10.95
CA ALA A 6 5.56 -6.04 10.03
C ALA A 6 4.14 -5.52 9.75
N GLU A 7 3.17 -6.42 9.54
CA GLU A 7 1.76 -6.08 9.30
C GLU A 7 1.12 -5.37 10.51
N ILE A 8 1.29 -5.91 11.73
CA ILE A 8 0.78 -5.27 12.96
C ILE A 8 1.40 -3.89 13.16
N THR A 9 2.70 -3.76 12.86
CA THR A 9 3.44 -2.50 12.93
C THR A 9 2.87 -1.48 11.95
N ALA A 10 2.56 -1.89 10.71
CA ALA A 10 1.96 -1.05 9.69
C ALA A 10 0.54 -0.60 10.09
N VAL A 11 -0.30 -1.50 10.58
CA VAL A 11 -1.64 -1.17 11.09
C VAL A 11 -1.55 -0.14 12.21
N GLY A 12 -0.61 -0.29 13.14
CA GLY A 12 -0.37 0.68 14.22
C GLY A 12 -0.02 2.07 13.70
N ILE A 13 0.85 2.17 12.68
CA ILE A 13 1.23 3.46 12.06
C ILE A 13 0.04 4.11 11.36
N TYR A 14 -0.73 3.32 10.59
CA TYR A 14 -1.91 3.86 9.90
C TYR A 14 -2.96 4.35 10.89
N MET A 15 -3.27 3.57 11.92
CA MET A 15 -4.29 3.98 12.90
C MET A 15 -3.85 5.17 13.75
N GLU A 16 -2.56 5.32 14.04
CA GLU A 16 -2.01 6.52 14.68
C GLU A 16 -2.14 7.76 13.78
N TYR A 17 -1.95 7.62 12.47
CA TYR A 17 -2.14 8.72 11.51
C TYR A 17 -3.60 9.22 11.48
N TRP A 18 -4.58 8.31 11.53
CA TRP A 18 -6.00 8.67 11.53
C TRP A 18 -6.53 9.07 12.91
N PHE A 19 -6.04 8.42 13.97
CA PHE A 19 -6.45 8.63 15.36
C PHE A 19 -5.24 8.95 16.24
N PRO A 20 -4.67 10.16 16.12
CA PRO A 20 -3.45 10.54 16.84
C PRO A 20 -3.63 10.64 18.36
N ALA A 21 -4.87 10.71 18.84
CA ALA A 21 -5.18 10.73 20.27
C ALA A 21 -4.97 9.38 20.96
N ILE A 22 -4.91 8.28 20.22
CA ILE A 22 -4.85 6.92 20.77
C ILE A 22 -3.41 6.38 20.62
N PRO A 23 -2.77 5.93 21.72
CA PRO A 23 -1.43 5.37 21.67
C PRO A 23 -1.31 4.15 20.74
N ARG A 24 -0.21 4.10 19.97
CA ARG A 24 0.10 3.04 19.00
C ARG A 24 0.01 1.61 19.54
N TRP A 25 0.38 1.38 20.80
CA TRP A 25 0.38 0.04 21.41
C TRP A 25 -1.03 -0.55 21.52
N ILE A 26 -2.06 0.29 21.67
CA ILE A 26 -3.47 -0.15 21.75
C ILE A 26 -3.89 -0.72 20.40
N TRP A 27 -3.56 -0.02 19.31
CA TRP A 27 -3.87 -0.48 17.96
C TRP A 27 -3.12 -1.78 17.59
N ALA A 28 -1.85 -1.88 17.99
CA ALA A 28 -1.07 -3.10 17.79
C ALA A 28 -1.68 -4.30 18.54
N LEU A 29 -2.09 -4.11 19.79
CA LEU A 29 -2.72 -5.17 20.60
C LEU A 29 -4.10 -5.56 20.06
N ALA A 30 -4.91 -4.59 19.63
CA ALA A 30 -6.21 -4.84 19.01
C ALA A 30 -6.09 -5.66 17.72
N ALA A 31 -5.13 -5.32 16.84
CA ALA A 31 -4.87 -6.06 15.61
C ALA A 31 -4.47 -7.51 15.89
N LEU A 32 -3.57 -7.73 16.87
CA LEU A 32 -3.14 -9.07 17.28
C LEU A 32 -4.30 -9.93 17.79
N VAL A 33 -5.17 -9.37 18.63
CA VAL A 33 -6.35 -10.08 19.15
C VAL A 33 -7.33 -10.41 18.03
N MET A 34 -7.58 -9.47 17.12
CA MET A 34 -8.46 -9.68 15.96
C MET A 34 -7.94 -10.79 15.05
N MET A 35 -6.66 -10.78 14.69
CA MET A 35 -6.06 -11.83 13.85
C MET A 35 -6.15 -13.20 14.53
N THR A 36 -5.90 -13.26 15.84
CA THR A 36 -6.02 -14.49 16.62
C THR A 36 -7.47 -14.99 16.62
N ALA A 37 -8.45 -14.10 16.77
CA ALA A 37 -9.87 -14.45 16.74
C ALA A 37 -10.31 -14.99 15.37
N VAL A 38 -9.88 -14.35 14.27
CA VAL A 38 -10.17 -14.81 12.91
C VAL A 38 -9.54 -16.18 12.63
N ASN A 39 -8.33 -16.43 13.14
CA ASN A 39 -7.65 -17.72 12.97
C ASN A 39 -8.44 -18.89 13.63
N VAL A 40 -9.27 -18.60 14.63
CA VAL A 40 -10.14 -19.60 15.29
C VAL A 40 -11.48 -19.77 14.56
N ILE A 41 -11.93 -18.77 13.80
CA ILE A 41 -13.25 -18.74 13.15
C ILE A 41 -13.12 -19.10 11.66
N THR A 42 -13.32 -20.39 11.37
CA THR A 42 -13.92 -20.95 10.14
C THR A 42 -13.27 -20.60 8.79
N VAL A 43 -12.62 -21.61 8.20
CA VAL A 43 -12.05 -21.62 6.82
C VAL A 43 -12.98 -21.04 5.74
N LYS A 44 -14.29 -21.18 5.91
CA LYS A 44 -15.30 -20.67 4.96
C LYS A 44 -15.44 -19.14 4.96
N ALA A 45 -15.39 -18.50 6.14
CA ALA A 45 -15.46 -17.05 6.26
C ALA A 45 -14.19 -16.37 5.72
N TYR A 46 -13.04 -17.03 5.88
CA TYR A 46 -11.77 -16.56 5.36
C TYR A 46 -11.79 -16.38 3.83
N GLY A 47 -12.31 -17.37 3.09
CA GLY A 47 -12.38 -17.28 1.63
C GLY A 47 -13.31 -16.18 1.10
N GLU A 48 -14.45 -15.93 1.76
CA GLU A 48 -15.34 -14.84 1.39
C GLU A 48 -14.70 -13.47 1.67
N LEU A 49 -14.09 -13.28 2.85
CA LEU A 49 -13.41 -12.03 3.19
C LEU A 49 -12.23 -11.73 2.27
N GLU A 50 -11.43 -12.75 1.93
CA GLU A 50 -10.32 -12.61 1.01
C GLU A 50 -10.79 -12.16 -0.38
N PHE A 51 -11.90 -12.71 -0.88
CA PHE A 51 -12.52 -12.27 -2.13
C PHE A 51 -12.94 -10.79 -2.08
N TRP A 52 -13.63 -10.36 -1.02
CA TRP A 52 -14.04 -8.96 -0.85
C TRP A 52 -12.84 -8.02 -0.75
N PHE A 53 -11.80 -8.39 -0.01
CA PHE A 53 -10.58 -7.59 0.11
C PHE A 53 -9.79 -7.54 -1.20
N ALA A 54 -9.73 -8.64 -1.96
CA ALA A 54 -9.11 -8.65 -3.28
C ALA A 54 -9.85 -7.75 -4.27
N LEU A 55 -11.19 -7.72 -4.23
CA LEU A 55 -11.99 -6.82 -5.06
C LEU A 55 -11.66 -5.36 -4.77
N ILE A 56 -11.58 -4.96 -3.49
CA ILE A 56 -11.20 -3.60 -3.09
C ILE A 56 -9.82 -3.23 -3.64
N LYS A 57 -8.84 -4.15 -3.56
CA LYS A 57 -7.49 -3.93 -4.13
C LYS A 57 -7.56 -3.66 -5.64
N ILE A 58 -8.29 -4.47 -6.39
CA ILE A 58 -8.42 -4.32 -7.85
C ILE A 58 -9.07 -2.99 -8.22
N VAL A 59 -10.19 -2.66 -7.58
CA VAL A 59 -10.90 -1.39 -7.81
C VAL A 59 -9.99 -0.20 -7.51
N THR A 60 -9.21 -0.28 -6.42
CA THR A 60 -8.26 0.76 -6.04
C THR A 60 -7.17 0.96 -7.11
N ILE A 61 -6.58 -0.11 -7.63
CA ILE A 61 -5.56 -0.04 -8.69
C ILE A 61 -6.14 0.62 -9.94
N VAL A 62 -7.34 0.18 -10.37
CA VAL A 62 -8.02 0.75 -11.55
C VAL A 62 -8.30 2.24 -11.34
N ALA A 63 -8.82 2.61 -10.16
CA ALA A 63 -9.08 4.01 -9.82
C ALA A 63 -7.78 4.85 -9.86
N MET A 64 -6.68 4.33 -9.32
CA MET A 64 -5.38 5.02 -9.32
C MET A 64 -4.87 5.26 -10.75
N ILE A 65 -5.02 4.28 -11.64
CA ILE A 65 -4.64 4.39 -13.06
C ILE A 65 -5.51 5.44 -13.76
N LEU A 66 -6.83 5.41 -13.56
CA LEU A 66 -7.76 6.35 -14.19
C LEU A 66 -7.52 7.79 -13.71
N VAL A 67 -7.33 7.99 -12.41
CA VAL A 67 -7.00 9.31 -11.85
C VAL A 67 -5.66 9.78 -12.40
N GLY A 68 -4.61 8.94 -12.40
CA GLY A 68 -3.30 9.27 -12.98
C GLY A 68 -3.37 9.68 -14.45
N ALA A 69 -4.08 8.90 -15.28
CA ALA A 69 -4.32 9.24 -16.68
C ALA A 69 -5.11 10.55 -16.82
N GLY A 70 -6.10 10.77 -15.95
CA GLY A 70 -6.87 12.02 -15.88
C GLY A 70 -6.00 13.23 -15.51
N MET A 71 -5.03 13.07 -14.62
CA MET A 71 -4.07 14.14 -14.31
C MET A 71 -3.19 14.48 -15.51
N ILE A 72 -2.73 13.47 -16.26
CA ILE A 72 -1.86 13.67 -17.44
C ILE A 72 -2.61 14.35 -18.60
N ILE A 73 -3.85 13.91 -18.88
CA ILE A 73 -4.62 14.35 -20.05
C ILE A 73 -5.41 15.64 -19.75
N PHE A 74 -6.07 15.70 -18.60
CA PHE A 74 -7.00 16.79 -18.24
C PHE A 74 -6.45 17.75 -17.16
N GLY A 75 -5.31 17.45 -16.54
CA GLY A 75 -4.77 18.29 -15.47
C GLY A 75 -5.61 18.26 -14.19
N LEU A 76 -6.36 17.18 -13.96
CA LEU A 76 -7.10 16.96 -12.71
C LEU A 76 -6.16 17.16 -11.51
N GLY A 77 -6.52 18.05 -10.57
CA GLY A 77 -5.66 18.39 -9.42
C GLY A 77 -4.51 19.38 -9.69
N ASN A 78 -4.28 19.80 -10.93
CA ASN A 78 -3.24 20.78 -11.33
C ASN A 78 -3.85 22.03 -11.99
N GLY A 79 -4.98 22.52 -11.45
CA GLY A 79 -5.65 23.73 -11.95
C GLY A 79 -6.16 23.66 -13.40
N GLY A 80 -6.31 22.45 -13.98
CA GLY A 80 -6.71 22.26 -15.38
C GLY A 80 -5.55 22.33 -16.39
N ILE A 81 -4.31 22.44 -15.93
CA ILE A 81 -3.13 22.37 -16.79
C ILE A 81 -2.67 20.91 -16.86
N ALA A 82 -2.80 20.29 -18.03
CA ALA A 82 -2.30 18.95 -18.30
C ALA A 82 -0.81 18.86 -17.91
N THR A 83 -0.47 17.97 -16.96
CA THR A 83 0.91 17.79 -16.51
C THR A 83 1.80 17.26 -17.64
N GLY A 84 1.20 16.59 -18.63
CA GLY A 84 1.86 16.08 -19.82
C GLY A 84 2.82 14.93 -19.53
N ILE A 85 3.16 14.16 -20.57
CA ILE A 85 4.13 13.06 -20.47
C ILE A 85 5.53 13.58 -20.11
N SER A 86 5.79 14.86 -20.38
CA SER A 86 7.05 15.53 -20.05
C SER A 86 7.35 15.58 -18.55
N ASN A 87 6.33 15.50 -17.70
CA ASN A 87 6.50 15.42 -16.25
C ASN A 87 7.30 14.19 -15.79
N LEU A 88 7.27 13.10 -16.58
CA LEU A 88 7.98 11.85 -16.28
C LEU A 88 9.51 12.01 -16.25
N TRP A 89 10.05 13.05 -16.90
CA TRP A 89 11.50 13.26 -17.02
C TRP A 89 11.95 14.69 -16.69
N ASN A 90 11.02 15.65 -16.61
CA ASN A 90 11.35 17.05 -16.31
C ASN A 90 11.82 17.29 -14.86
N HIS A 91 11.47 16.41 -13.91
CA HIS A 91 11.83 16.54 -12.49
C HIS A 91 13.11 15.77 -12.13
N GLY A 92 14.18 15.95 -12.93
CA GLY A 92 15.49 15.33 -12.69
C GLY A 92 15.77 14.06 -13.51
N GLY A 93 15.07 13.84 -14.61
CA GLY A 93 15.29 12.72 -15.54
C GLY A 93 14.85 11.36 -14.98
N PHE A 94 15.32 10.28 -15.60
CA PHE A 94 15.01 8.90 -15.17
C PHE A 94 15.80 8.47 -13.90
N PHE A 95 16.88 9.19 -13.58
CA PHE A 95 17.77 8.93 -12.43
C PHE A 95 17.98 10.19 -11.56
N PRO A 96 16.91 10.79 -10.99
CA PRO A 96 17.02 12.04 -10.22
C PRO A 96 17.83 11.89 -8.93
N ASN A 97 17.84 10.68 -8.36
CA ASN A 97 18.56 10.34 -7.12
C ASN A 97 19.85 9.51 -7.36
N GLY A 98 20.30 9.39 -8.62
CA GLY A 98 21.47 8.62 -9.01
C GLY A 98 21.42 7.12 -8.68
N ILE A 99 22.57 6.44 -8.73
CA ILE A 99 22.71 4.99 -8.48
C ILE A 99 22.27 4.61 -7.06
N LYS A 100 22.53 5.48 -6.08
CA LYS A 100 22.11 5.27 -4.68
C LYS A 100 20.59 5.19 -4.54
N GLY A 101 19.84 6.02 -5.29
CA GLY A 101 18.38 5.96 -5.31
C GLY A 101 17.85 4.63 -5.84
N VAL A 102 18.49 4.08 -6.88
CA VAL A 102 18.11 2.77 -7.45
C VAL A 102 18.42 1.61 -6.51
N LEU A 103 19.55 1.66 -5.79
CA LEU A 103 19.85 0.63 -4.79
C LEU A 103 18.84 0.65 -3.63
N LEU A 104 18.41 1.83 -3.18
CA LEU A 104 17.41 1.96 -2.12
C LEU A 104 16.01 1.53 -2.60
N SER A 105 15.62 1.83 -3.84
CA SER A 105 14.34 1.39 -4.37
C SER A 105 14.29 -0.13 -4.60
N LEU A 106 15.41 -0.75 -4.98
CA LEU A 106 15.51 -2.21 -5.11
C LEU A 106 15.15 -2.91 -3.79
N GLN A 107 15.68 -2.41 -2.67
CA GLN A 107 15.37 -2.95 -1.34
C GLN A 107 13.87 -2.85 -1.03
N MET A 108 13.24 -1.70 -1.30
CA MET A 108 11.81 -1.50 -1.10
C MET A 108 10.97 -2.45 -1.97
N VAL A 109 11.38 -2.66 -3.23
CA VAL A 109 10.72 -3.61 -4.13
C VAL A 109 10.83 -5.03 -3.57
N MET A 110 12.00 -5.49 -3.11
CA MET A 110 12.12 -6.83 -2.51
C MET A 110 11.16 -7.02 -1.32
N PHE A 111 10.98 -6.00 -0.47
CA PHE A 111 10.01 -6.04 0.63
C PHE A 111 8.55 -6.12 0.15
N ALA A 112 8.21 -5.50 -0.98
CA ALA A 112 6.86 -5.60 -1.55
C ALA A 112 6.56 -7.00 -2.14
N TYR A 113 7.59 -7.72 -2.59
CA TYR A 113 7.47 -9.06 -3.19
C TYR A 113 7.58 -10.23 -2.19
N LEU A 114 7.89 -9.95 -0.92
CA LEU A 114 8.04 -10.96 0.15
C LEU A 114 6.80 -11.84 0.39
N GLY A 115 5.62 -11.45 -0.11
CA GLY A 115 4.39 -12.23 -0.04
C GLY A 115 4.18 -13.23 -1.19
N ILE A 116 4.91 -13.11 -2.30
CA ILE A 116 4.78 -14.02 -3.46
C ILE A 116 5.38 -15.40 -3.16
N GLU A 117 6.35 -15.46 -2.25
CA GLU A 117 6.97 -16.71 -1.80
C GLU A 117 6.00 -17.62 -1.03
N MET A 118 4.90 -17.08 -0.49
CA MET A 118 3.90 -17.84 0.26
C MET A 118 2.87 -18.57 -0.62
N ILE A 119 2.87 -18.30 -1.94
CA ILE A 119 1.95 -18.90 -2.91
C ILE A 119 2.59 -20.14 -3.60
N GLY A 120 3.91 -20.33 -3.43
CA GLY A 120 4.68 -21.46 -3.97
C GLY A 120 4.67 -22.70 -3.08
#